data_AF-A0A9D3Z786-F1
#
_entry.id   AF-A0A9D3Z786-F1
#
_cell.length_a   1.000
_cell.length_b   1.000
_cell.length_c   1.000
_cell.angle_alpha   90.00
_cell.angle_beta   90.00
_cell.angle_gamma   90.00
#
_symmetry.space_group_name_H-M   'P 1'
#
loop_
_entity.id
_entity.type
_entity.pdbx_description
1 polymer ?
#
loop_
_entity_poly.entity_id
_entity_poly.type
_entity_poly.pdbx_seq_one_letter_code
_entity_poly.pdbx_strand_id
1 'polypeptide(L)' 'MNATPLHPWVIANKDGMVEAAHCDCKAGLRETCSHVGALLFHIEAIHRLMSRRTVT' A
#
# COMPACT_ATOMS: atom_id res chain seq x y z
N MET A 1 -2.77 -10.62 24.52
CA MET A 1 -3.85 -10.09 23.66
C MET A 1 -3.45 -10.35 22.21
N ASN A 2 -4.17 -11.21 21.50
CA ASN A 2 -3.91 -11.46 20.08
C ASN A 2 -4.73 -10.46 19.26
N ALA A 3 -4.09 -9.42 18.72
CA ALA A 3 -4.75 -8.46 17.86
C ALA A 3 -5.16 -9.16 16.55
N THR A 4 -6.39 -8.94 16.09
CA THR A 4 -6.86 -9.44 14.79
C THR A 4 -5.96 -8.88 13.69
N PRO A 5 -5.43 -9.72 12.78
CA PRO A 5 -4.63 -9.23 11.66
C PRO A 5 -5.46 -8.30 10.78
N LEU A 6 -4.85 -7.17 10.42
CA LEU A 6 -5.44 -6.20 9.51
C LEU A 6 -5.18 -6.63 8.06
N HIS A 7 -6.14 -6.33 7.18
CA HIS A 7 -6.06 -6.65 5.76
C HIS A 7 -6.07 -5.35 4.93
N PRO A 8 -4.92 -4.64 4.83
CA PRO A 8 -4.82 -3.50 3.95
C PRO A 8 -4.79 -3.96 2.49
N TRP A 9 -5.46 -3.21 1.61
CA TRP A 9 -5.52 -3.47 0.17
C TRP A 9 -5.25 -2.21 -0.64
N VAL A 10 -4.89 -2.42 -1.90
CA VAL A 10 -4.62 -1.36 -2.89
C VAL A 10 -5.29 -1.72 -4.21
N ILE A 11 -5.83 -0.73 -4.89
CA ILE A 11 -6.25 -0.82 -6.30
C ILE A 11 -5.21 -0.06 -7.10
N ALA A 12 -4.60 -0.72 -8.08
CA ALA A 12 -3.63 -0.14 -8.99
C ALA A 12 -4.00 -0.50 -10.44
N ASN A 13 -3.62 0.37 -11.37
CA ASN A 13 -3.79 0.11 -12.79
C ASN A 13 -2.64 -0.76 -13.34
N LYS A 14 -2.72 -1.13 -14.63
CA LYS A 14 -1.70 -1.96 -15.30
C LYS A 14 -0.34 -1.28 -15.44
N ASP A 15 -0.29 0.05 -15.33
CA ASP A 15 0.93 0.84 -15.37
C ASP A 15 1.64 0.87 -13.99
N GLY A 16 0.98 0.35 -12.95
CA GLY A 16 1.49 0.34 -11.59
C GLY A 16 1.16 1.60 -10.79
N MET A 17 0.30 2.48 -11.32
CA MET A 17 -0.21 3.64 -10.59
C MET A 17 -1.29 3.21 -9.61
N VAL A 18 -1.19 3.69 -8.37
CA VAL A 18 -2.16 3.41 -7.31
C VAL A 18 -3.35 4.37 -7.42
N GLU A 19 -4.55 3.81 -7.54
CA GLU A 19 -5.81 4.56 -7.65
C GLU A 19 -6.51 4.71 -6.29
N ALA A 20 -6.42 3.68 -5.43
CA ALA A 20 -7.02 3.70 -4.09
C ALA A 20 -6.31 2.72 -3.15
N ALA A 21 -6.38 3.00 -1.85
CA ALA A 21 -5.91 2.07 -0.81
C ALA A 21 -6.77 2.20 0.44
N HIS A 22 -6.94 1.10 1.17
CA HIS A 22 -7.74 1.07 2.38
C HIS A 22 -7.23 0.00 3.35
N CYS A 23 -7.63 0.11 4.61
CA CYS A 23 -7.34 -0.87 5.66
C CYS A 23 -8.55 -0.98 6.57
N ASP A 24 -8.89 -2.21 6.96
CA ASP A 24 -10.01 -2.52 7.88
C ASP A 24 -9.77 -2.04 9.33
N CYS A 25 -8.69 -1.31 9.60
CA CYS A 25 -8.49 -0.72 10.91
C CYS A 25 -9.55 0.35 11.19
N LYS A 26 -9.94 0.52 12.45
CA LYS A 26 -10.80 1.63 12.90
C LYS A 26 -10.04 2.97 12.86
N ALA A 27 -9.66 3.40 11.66
CA ALA A 27 -9.26 4.78 11.44
C ALA A 27 -10.52 5.63 11.53
N GLY A 28 -10.50 6.69 12.34
CA GLY A 28 -11.61 7.60 12.49
C GLY A 28 -12.08 8.12 11.13
N LEU A 29 -13.38 8.39 11.02
CA LEU A 29 -14.03 8.95 9.84
C LEU A 29 -13.20 10.11 9.26
N ARG A 30 -12.42 9.84 8.19
CA ARG A 30 -11.73 10.77 7.26
C ARG A 30 -10.19 10.71 7.24
N GLU A 31 -9.49 10.00 8.12
CA GLU A 31 -8.01 9.93 8.08
C GLU A 31 -7.46 8.63 7.48
N THR A 32 -6.44 8.75 6.62
CA THR A 32 -5.69 7.60 6.10
C THR A 32 -4.83 7.03 7.23
N CYS A 33 -5.03 5.77 7.60
CA CYS A 33 -4.22 5.13 8.63
C CYS A 33 -2.76 4.93 8.22
N SER A 34 -1.85 4.87 9.21
CA SER A 34 -0.44 4.55 8.99
C SER A 34 -0.22 3.20 8.30
N HIS A 35 -1.15 2.24 8.45
CA HIS A 35 -1.07 0.94 7.77
C HIS A 35 -1.14 1.07 6.25
N VAL A 36 -2.02 1.94 5.73
CA VAL A 36 -2.09 2.24 4.29
C VAL A 36 -0.79 2.93 3.85
N GLY A 37 -0.28 3.88 4.63
CA GLY A 37 1.00 4.53 4.32
C GLY A 37 2.17 3.55 4.23
N ALA A 38 2.28 2.62 5.18
CA ALA A 38 3.31 1.58 5.18
C ALA A 38 3.20 0.65 3.97
N LEU A 39 1.98 0.26 3.58
CA LEU A 39 1.75 -0.56 2.39
C LEU A 39 2.19 0.17 1.11
N LEU A 40 1.80 1.44 0.95
CA LEU A 40 2.18 2.25 -0.21
C LEU A 40 3.69 2.46 -0.29
N PHE A 41 4.35 2.70 0.84
CA PHE A 41 5.80 2.84 0.92
C PHE A 41 6.52 1.56 0.46
N HIS A 42 6.02 0.39 0.86
CA HIS A 42 6.57 -0.89 0.43
C HIS A 42 6.42 -1.11 -1.08
N ILE A 43 5.24 -0.82 -1.63
CA ILE A 43 4.96 -0.92 -3.08
C ILE A 43 5.90 0.00 -3.86
N GLU A 44 6.09 1.24 -3.42
CA GLU A 44 6.98 2.20 -4.05
C GLU A 44 8.44 1.70 -4.06
N ALA A 45 8.91 1.16 -2.94
CA ALA A 45 10.26 0.59 -2.84
C ALA A 45 10.47 -0.57 -3.83
N ILE A 46 9.49 -1.47 -3.94
CA ILE A 46 9.52 -2.56 -4.92
C ILE A 46 9.53 -2.01 -6.34
N HIS A 47 8.68 -1.04 -6.65
CA HIS A 47 8.61 -0.42 -7.97
C HIS A 47 9.97 0.20 -8.37
N ARG A 48 10.62 0.94 -7.46
CA ARG A 48 11.97 1.51 -7.68
C ARG A 48 13.02 0.41 -7.93
N LEU A 49 12.98 -0.68 -7.18
CA LEU A 49 13.91 -1.81 -7.34
C LEU A 49 13.72 -2.57 -8.67
N MET A 50 12.48 -2.63 -9.17
CA MET A 50 12.16 -3.25 -10.46
C MET A 50 12.53 -2.33 -11.62
N SER A 51 12.20 -1.05 -11.55
CA SER A 51 12.60 -0.04 -12.54
C SER A 51 14.12 0.06 -12.68
N ARG A 52 14.87 -0.06 -11.58
CA ARG A 52 16.34 -0.09 -11.63
C ARG A 52 16.91 -1.34 -12.30
N ARG A 53 16.15 -2.43 -12.38
CA ARG A 53 16.59 -3.70 -12.99
C ARG A 53 16.38 -3.75 -14.51
N THR A 54 15.62 -2.83 -15.11
CA THR A 54 15.33 -2.83 -16.56
C THR A 54 16.41 -2.14 -17.40
N VAL A 55 17.69 -2.23 -17.03
CA VAL A 55 18.77 -1.88 -17.97
C VAL A 55 18.86 -3.01 -19.01
N THR A 56 18.20 -2.81 -20.14
CA THR A 56 18.40 -3.55 -21.39
C THR A 56 19.52 -2.93 -22.19
#